data_AF-A0A1M7RIG9-F1
#
_entry.id   AF-A0A1M7RIG9-F1
#
_cell.length_a   1.000
_cell.length_b   1.000
_cell.length_c   1.000
_cell.angle_alpha   90.00
_cell.angle_beta   90.00
_cell.angle_gamma   90.00
#
_symmetry.space_group_name_H-M   'P 1'
#
loop_
_entity.id
_entity.type
_entity.pdbx_description
1 polymer ?
#
loop_
_entity_poly.entity_id
_entity_poly.type
_entity_poly.pdbx_seq_one_letter_code
_entity_poly.pdbx_strand_id
1 'polypeptide(L)'
;MFYPMRRHHFHFILAIILFSCKQPSKQQENPFTSATFKSLPKYPSEGLLSDFDLLVNSLKEGHTGIYWYSSAKSFDSLVSVQRAMIKDSMNGFQFYNIVAPIVAFTKEDHCDISLSDELKAFQRQQGKFLPLSVLNSGDDAFILSDTVSGHAFKGARIVEINGLPIKTIKEKIYKTFGSDGNIMSSKIVFLDGIRLAVEYAKVMGQPDSFNITVVYPSSEKQETVSVKPVTFKTLKAIETSVNVAYHTDTSNLPASFKCLDGNTAQLTFKTFSNSNFRKHSMNFRQFTDSCFNILLNAEVDILIIDMRENGGGSEGNEDYLFSWLTDKPYIKYDSVELSRFAFSFINYTDYAKDSDRIDLYKELRYENELTGSGRILRRKGIYTPTPPRAHPFKGHLYILTSGWTYSGGAEFCSLVREHTNAVFVGQETGGGYYGNTSGTLLELTLPVTKLSISIPILKFNLAVHKGIPGHGVIPDFEVKPSFEAFSKGIDQELEQALSVTPAVEIK
;
A
#
# COMPACT_ATOMS: atom_id res chain seq x y z
N MET A 1 -14.84 -39.89 65.53
CA MET A 1 -15.95 -39.49 64.65
C MET A 1 -15.35 -39.35 63.24
N PHE A 2 -15.59 -40.32 62.35
CA PHE A 2 -15.34 -40.33 60.88
C PHE A 2 -13.91 -39.94 60.37
N TYR A 3 -13.17 -40.64 59.50
CA TYR A 3 -13.43 -41.49 58.35
C TYR A 3 -12.12 -42.24 57.98
N PRO A 4 -12.16 -43.47 57.44
CA PRO A 4 -10.98 -44.18 56.92
C PRO A 4 -10.66 -43.83 55.46
N MET A 5 -9.40 -44.05 55.09
CA MET A 5 -8.81 -43.96 53.74
C MET A 5 -9.70 -44.57 52.64
N ARG A 6 -9.94 -43.80 51.57
CA ARG A 6 -10.45 -44.32 50.29
C ARG A 6 -9.38 -44.23 49.20
N ARG A 7 -8.83 -45.39 48.84
CA ARG A 7 -8.19 -45.64 47.54
C ARG A 7 -9.17 -45.30 46.42
N HIS A 8 -8.81 -44.36 45.55
CA HIS A 8 -9.53 -44.13 44.30
C HIS A 8 -8.77 -44.83 43.17
N HIS A 9 -9.44 -45.82 42.55
CA HIS A 9 -9.00 -46.48 41.33
C HIS A 9 -9.14 -45.50 40.17
N PHE A 10 -8.03 -45.15 39.52
CA PHE A 10 -8.05 -44.45 38.24
C PHE A 10 -8.66 -45.37 37.19
N HIS A 11 -9.93 -45.13 36.82
CA HIS A 11 -10.49 -45.67 35.59
C HIS A 11 -9.96 -44.83 34.43
N PHE A 12 -9.05 -45.40 33.64
CA PHE A 12 -8.71 -44.87 32.31
C PHE A 12 -9.92 -45.07 31.40
N ILE A 13 -10.70 -44.01 31.20
CA ILE A 13 -11.68 -43.96 30.10
C ILE A 13 -10.88 -43.65 28.83
N LEU A 14 -10.64 -44.68 28.03
CA LEU A 14 -10.08 -44.57 26.68
C LEU A 14 -11.16 -43.93 25.79
N ALA A 15 -11.15 -42.60 25.70
CA ALA A 15 -11.95 -41.89 24.71
C ALA A 15 -11.34 -42.14 23.32
N ILE A 16 -11.96 -43.06 22.57
CA ILE A 16 -11.68 -43.28 21.15
C ILE A 16 -12.12 -42.01 20.42
N ILE A 17 -11.16 -41.12 20.13
CA ILE A 17 -11.35 -40.00 19.22
C ILE A 17 -11.42 -40.60 17.82
N LEU A 18 -12.64 -40.81 17.34
CA LEU A 18 -12.91 -41.04 15.93
C LEU A 18 -12.50 -39.77 15.18
N PHE A 19 -11.30 -39.79 14.60
CA PHE A 19 -10.92 -38.84 13.56
C PHE A 19 -11.89 -39.04 12.39
N SER A 20 -12.95 -38.22 12.36
CA SER A 20 -13.71 -38.00 11.13
C SER A 20 -12.74 -37.33 10.16
N CYS A 21 -12.15 -38.13 9.26
CA CYS A 21 -11.50 -37.65 8.06
C CYS A 21 -12.48 -36.74 7.31
N LYS A 22 -12.41 -35.43 7.56
CA LYS A 22 -12.93 -34.46 6.62
C LYS A 22 -12.15 -34.70 5.34
N GLN A 23 -12.88 -35.07 4.28
CA GLN A 23 -12.33 -35.11 2.93
C GLN A 23 -11.51 -33.84 2.70
N PRO A 24 -10.36 -33.91 2.00
CA PRO A 24 -9.69 -32.71 1.56
C PRO A 24 -10.72 -31.87 0.80
N SER A 25 -10.90 -30.62 1.22
CA SER A 25 -11.67 -29.64 0.47
C SER A 25 -11.28 -29.78 -0.99
N LYS A 26 -12.26 -29.98 -1.88
CA LYS A 26 -12.04 -29.99 -3.34
C LYS A 26 -10.92 -29.01 -3.67
N GLN A 27 -9.86 -29.51 -4.31
CA GLN A 27 -8.80 -28.67 -4.89
C GLN A 27 -9.49 -27.45 -5.48
N GLN A 28 -9.21 -26.28 -4.91
CA GLN A 28 -9.77 -25.02 -5.36
C GLN A 28 -9.34 -24.91 -6.83
N GLU A 29 -10.28 -25.14 -7.74
CA GLU A 29 -10.01 -25.09 -9.18
C GLU A 29 -9.30 -23.77 -9.48
N ASN A 30 -8.26 -23.83 -10.32
CA ASN A 30 -7.52 -22.63 -10.70
C ASN A 30 -8.53 -21.62 -11.30
N PRO A 31 -8.71 -20.43 -10.69
CA PRO A 31 -9.78 -19.48 -11.03
C PRO A 31 -9.77 -19.01 -12.50
N PHE A 32 -8.67 -19.26 -13.21
CA PHE A 32 -8.58 -19.07 -14.66
C PHE A 32 -8.85 -20.39 -15.38
N THR A 33 -10.12 -20.81 -15.39
CA THR A 33 -10.58 -21.94 -16.21
C THR A 33 -10.28 -21.66 -17.69
N SER A 34 -9.81 -22.68 -18.40
CA SER A 34 -9.21 -22.59 -19.75
C SER A 34 -10.11 -21.97 -20.84
N ALA A 35 -11.43 -21.89 -20.63
CA ALA A 35 -12.38 -21.35 -21.60
C ALA A 35 -12.29 -19.82 -21.77
N THR A 36 -11.93 -19.09 -20.71
CA THR A 36 -12.02 -17.61 -20.66
C THR A 36 -10.85 -16.90 -21.39
N PHE A 37 -9.76 -17.62 -21.66
CA PHE A 37 -8.48 -17.04 -22.13
C PHE A 37 -7.96 -17.69 -23.41
N LYS A 38 -8.85 -18.15 -24.30
CA LYS A 38 -8.45 -18.83 -25.55
C LYS A 38 -7.53 -17.99 -26.46
N SER A 39 -7.56 -16.66 -26.33
CA SER A 39 -6.75 -15.72 -27.12
C SER A 39 -5.38 -15.39 -26.53
N LEU A 40 -5.08 -15.78 -25.29
CA LEU A 40 -3.79 -15.48 -24.66
C LEU A 40 -2.74 -16.53 -25.03
N PRO A 41 -1.46 -16.13 -25.22
CA PRO A 41 -0.36 -17.06 -25.35
C PRO A 41 -0.26 -18.00 -24.16
N LYS A 42 0.18 -19.22 -24.45
CA LYS A 42 0.53 -20.22 -23.46
C LYS A 42 2.01 -20.51 -23.58
N TYR A 43 2.67 -20.60 -22.44
CA TYR A 43 4.12 -20.76 -22.38
C TYR A 43 4.48 -22.18 -21.95
N PRO A 44 5.55 -22.77 -22.52
CA PRO A 44 6.08 -24.04 -22.06
C PRO A 44 6.65 -23.90 -20.64
N SER A 45 6.56 -24.96 -19.85
CA SER A 45 7.03 -24.99 -18.46
C SER A 45 8.51 -24.61 -18.30
N GLU A 46 9.37 -24.99 -19.23
CA GLU A 46 10.80 -24.62 -19.23
C GLU A 46 11.00 -23.09 -19.25
N GLY A 47 10.26 -22.38 -20.11
CA GLY A 47 10.32 -20.92 -20.20
C GLY A 47 9.79 -20.25 -18.93
N LEU A 48 8.71 -20.79 -18.35
CA LEU A 48 8.16 -20.30 -17.09
C LEU A 48 9.12 -20.51 -15.90
N LEU A 49 9.83 -21.64 -15.86
CA LEU A 49 10.84 -21.91 -14.84
C LEU A 49 12.05 -20.98 -14.97
N SER A 50 12.47 -20.67 -16.20
CA SER A 50 13.54 -19.69 -16.45
C SER A 50 13.17 -18.29 -15.96
N ASP A 51 11.97 -17.81 -16.32
CA ASP A 51 11.43 -16.54 -15.82
C ASP A 51 11.32 -16.52 -14.29
N PHE A 52 10.85 -17.62 -13.69
CA PHE A 52 10.72 -17.76 -12.24
C PHE A 52 12.09 -17.68 -11.54
N ASP A 53 13.07 -18.43 -12.02
CA ASP A 53 14.41 -18.48 -11.41
C ASP A 53 15.11 -17.12 -11.58
N LEU A 54 14.95 -16.43 -12.73
CA LEU A 54 15.45 -15.07 -12.94
C LEU A 54 14.83 -14.06 -11.97
N LEU A 55 13.51 -14.10 -11.77
CA LEU A 55 12.81 -13.23 -10.82
C LEU A 55 13.36 -13.41 -9.40
N VAL A 56 13.41 -14.67 -8.93
CA VAL A 56 13.83 -14.98 -7.56
C VAL A 56 15.27 -14.57 -7.31
N ASN A 57 16.16 -14.87 -8.26
CA ASN A 57 17.58 -14.53 -8.13
C ASN A 57 17.80 -13.01 -8.18
N SER A 58 17.08 -12.30 -9.06
CA SER A 58 17.16 -10.84 -9.13
C SER A 58 16.69 -10.17 -7.84
N LEU A 59 15.61 -10.65 -7.23
CA LEU A 59 15.16 -10.16 -5.91
C LEU A 59 16.23 -10.38 -4.84
N LYS A 60 16.76 -11.59 -4.72
CA LYS A 60 17.81 -11.92 -3.74
C LYS A 60 19.09 -11.12 -3.93
N GLU A 61 19.43 -10.80 -5.18
CA GLU A 61 20.63 -10.05 -5.51
C GLU A 61 20.46 -8.54 -5.32
N GLY A 62 19.34 -7.99 -5.79
CA GLY A 62 19.12 -6.56 -5.93
C GLY A 62 18.39 -5.90 -4.76
N HIS A 63 17.41 -6.57 -4.16
CA HIS A 63 16.53 -5.94 -3.19
C HIS A 63 17.17 -5.83 -1.79
N THR A 64 17.66 -4.65 -1.44
CA THR A 64 18.42 -4.39 -0.21
C THR A 64 17.65 -4.67 1.08
N GLY A 65 16.32 -4.60 1.03
CA GLY A 65 15.42 -4.86 2.15
C GLY A 65 14.61 -6.15 2.06
N ILE A 66 14.98 -7.10 1.20
CA ILE A 66 14.18 -8.33 0.96
C ILE A 66 13.80 -9.11 2.24
N TYR A 67 14.63 -9.02 3.28
CA TYR A 67 14.43 -9.66 4.58
C TYR A 67 14.17 -8.67 5.73
N TRP A 68 13.71 -7.45 5.42
CA TRP A 68 13.42 -6.46 6.47
C TRP A 68 12.27 -6.94 7.36
N TYR A 69 11.21 -7.49 6.76
CA TYR A 69 10.00 -7.92 7.47
C TYR A 69 9.74 -9.43 7.39
N SER A 70 10.69 -10.17 6.82
CA SER A 70 10.58 -11.61 6.59
C SER A 70 11.95 -12.28 6.79
N SER A 71 11.95 -13.59 7.05
CA SER A 71 13.19 -14.36 7.14
C SER A 71 13.55 -15.00 5.80
N ALA A 72 14.83 -15.19 5.54
CA ALA A 72 15.30 -15.94 4.37
C ALA A 72 14.65 -17.34 4.29
N LYS A 73 14.53 -18.03 5.42
CA LYS A 73 13.88 -19.35 5.50
C LYS A 73 12.42 -19.30 5.06
N SER A 74 11.65 -18.31 5.53
CA SER A 74 10.24 -18.17 5.14
C SER A 74 10.08 -17.78 3.67
N PHE A 75 10.97 -16.93 3.15
CA PHE A 75 11.00 -16.56 1.74
C PHE A 75 11.30 -17.78 0.86
N ASP A 76 12.34 -18.54 1.17
CA ASP A 76 12.74 -19.75 0.42
C ASP A 76 11.68 -20.85 0.47
N SER A 77 10.98 -20.98 1.61
CA SER A 77 9.84 -21.88 1.75
C SER A 77 8.69 -21.48 0.81
N LEU A 78 8.35 -20.20 0.73
CA LEU A 78 7.32 -19.70 -0.19
C LEU A 78 7.74 -19.92 -1.65
N VAL A 79 8.98 -19.57 -2.01
CA VAL A 79 9.54 -19.79 -3.34
C VAL A 79 9.40 -21.26 -3.75
N SER A 80 9.75 -22.20 -2.86
CA SER A 80 9.66 -23.64 -3.15
C SER A 80 8.22 -24.09 -3.41
N VAL A 81 7.26 -23.60 -2.62
CA VAL A 81 5.82 -23.90 -2.80
C VAL A 81 5.30 -23.34 -4.13
N GLN A 82 5.64 -22.08 -4.45
CA GLN A 82 5.19 -21.43 -5.68
C GLN A 82 5.80 -22.08 -6.93
N ARG A 83 7.10 -22.43 -6.89
CA ARG A 83 7.78 -23.11 -7.99
C ARG A 83 7.10 -24.42 -8.38
N ALA A 84 6.64 -25.19 -7.38
CA ALA A 84 5.95 -26.46 -7.59
C ALA A 84 4.55 -26.30 -8.25
N MET A 85 3.98 -25.09 -8.26
CA MET A 85 2.69 -24.81 -8.92
C MET A 85 2.83 -24.58 -10.42
N ILE A 86 4.04 -24.37 -10.95
CA ILE A 86 4.28 -24.14 -12.37
C ILE A 86 3.96 -25.42 -13.15
N LYS A 87 3.13 -25.28 -14.18
CA LYS A 87 2.75 -26.36 -15.09
C LYS A 87 2.97 -25.90 -16.52
N ASP A 88 3.02 -26.87 -17.41
CA ASP A 88 3.10 -26.60 -18.83
C ASP A 88 1.85 -25.89 -19.35
N SER A 89 2.01 -25.10 -20.41
CA SER A 89 0.90 -24.45 -21.13
C SER A 89 0.07 -23.47 -20.28
N MET A 90 0.69 -22.78 -19.32
CA MET A 90 0.06 -21.68 -18.57
C MET A 90 0.09 -20.36 -19.36
N ASN A 91 -0.91 -19.51 -19.13
CA ASN A 91 -0.90 -18.13 -19.63
C ASN A 91 -0.28 -17.15 -18.61
N GLY A 92 -0.10 -15.89 -19.03
CA GLY A 92 0.53 -14.87 -18.19
C GLY A 92 -0.21 -14.53 -16.89
N PHE A 93 -1.55 -14.61 -16.82
CA PHE A 93 -2.29 -14.42 -15.56
C PHE A 93 -2.09 -15.58 -14.58
N GLN A 94 -2.05 -16.81 -15.09
CA GLN A 94 -1.77 -17.99 -14.28
C GLN A 94 -0.36 -17.94 -13.71
N PHE A 95 0.63 -17.54 -14.51
CA PHE A 95 2.00 -17.35 -14.03
C PHE A 95 2.12 -16.18 -13.05
N TYR A 96 1.49 -15.03 -13.34
CA TYR A 96 1.42 -13.88 -12.41
C TYR A 96 0.94 -14.31 -11.02
N ASN A 97 -0.13 -15.09 -10.93
CA ASN A 97 -0.65 -15.59 -9.65
C ASN A 97 0.29 -16.53 -8.88
N ILE A 98 1.34 -17.06 -9.53
CA ILE A 98 2.38 -17.87 -8.90
C ILE A 98 3.53 -17.00 -8.40
N VAL A 99 3.97 -16.02 -9.21
CA VAL A 99 5.16 -15.21 -8.88
C VAL A 99 4.85 -13.96 -8.06
N ALA A 100 3.67 -13.37 -8.22
CA ALA A 100 3.30 -12.16 -7.49
C ALA A 100 3.33 -12.33 -5.96
N PRO A 101 2.94 -13.49 -5.39
CA PRO A 101 3.14 -13.75 -3.96
C PRO A 101 4.59 -13.71 -3.49
N ILE A 102 5.57 -14.02 -4.33
CA ILE A 102 6.99 -13.94 -3.96
C ILE A 102 7.41 -12.48 -3.80
N VAL A 103 7.00 -11.64 -4.75
CA VAL A 103 7.27 -10.19 -4.73
C VAL A 103 6.55 -9.56 -3.52
N ALA A 104 5.26 -9.83 -3.33
CA ALA A 104 4.49 -9.33 -2.19
C ALA A 104 5.06 -9.75 -0.82
N PHE A 105 5.75 -10.89 -0.75
CA PHE A 105 6.31 -11.41 0.51
C PHE A 105 7.54 -10.64 1.01
N THR A 106 8.15 -9.78 0.17
CA THR A 106 9.16 -8.82 0.63
C THR A 106 8.56 -7.77 1.56
N LYS A 107 7.23 -7.57 1.48
CA LYS A 107 6.46 -6.62 2.27
C LYS A 107 7.00 -5.19 2.12
N GLU A 108 7.15 -4.78 0.87
CA GLU A 108 7.59 -3.44 0.52
C GLU A 108 6.86 -3.00 -0.76
N ASP A 109 6.23 -1.83 -0.73
CA ASP A 109 5.31 -1.40 -1.79
C ASP A 109 6.00 -0.80 -3.02
N HIS A 110 7.25 -0.36 -2.92
CA HIS A 110 8.07 0.01 -4.07
C HIS A 110 8.63 -1.22 -4.79
N CYS A 111 8.53 -2.41 -4.20
CA CYS A 111 8.77 -3.68 -4.87
C CYS A 111 7.46 -4.27 -5.39
N ASP A 112 7.10 -3.92 -6.63
CA ASP A 112 5.84 -4.36 -7.24
C ASP A 112 6.06 -5.21 -8.49
N ILE A 113 5.03 -5.95 -8.87
CA ILE A 113 4.96 -6.78 -10.07
C ILE A 113 3.80 -6.35 -10.95
N SER A 114 4.14 -5.98 -12.18
CA SER A 114 3.22 -5.50 -13.19
C SER A 114 2.96 -6.54 -14.28
N LEU A 115 1.72 -6.54 -14.76
CA LEU A 115 1.32 -7.28 -15.96
C LEU A 115 2.12 -6.80 -17.18
N SER A 116 2.36 -7.72 -18.12
CA SER A 116 2.92 -7.38 -19.43
C SER A 116 1.97 -6.48 -20.23
N ASP A 117 2.51 -5.79 -21.23
CA ASP A 117 1.70 -4.93 -22.11
C ASP A 117 0.60 -5.71 -22.84
N GLU A 118 0.87 -6.97 -23.20
CA GLU A 118 -0.11 -7.88 -23.79
C GLU A 118 -1.29 -8.15 -22.84
N LEU A 119 -1.00 -8.49 -21.58
CA LEU A 119 -2.06 -8.73 -20.58
C LEU A 119 -2.84 -7.46 -20.24
N LYS A 120 -2.16 -6.31 -20.16
CA LYS A 120 -2.79 -4.99 -20.00
C LYS A 120 -3.70 -4.69 -21.19
N ALA A 121 -3.26 -4.94 -22.42
CA ALA A 121 -4.06 -4.76 -23.63
C ALA A 121 -5.28 -5.69 -23.63
N PHE A 122 -5.09 -6.97 -23.27
CA PHE A 122 -6.18 -7.93 -23.12
C PHE A 122 -7.23 -7.43 -22.12
N GLN A 123 -6.83 -6.99 -20.91
CA GLN A 123 -7.76 -6.45 -19.93
C GLN A 123 -8.54 -5.24 -20.46
N ARG A 124 -7.88 -4.33 -21.18
CA ARG A 124 -8.54 -3.13 -21.74
C ARG A 124 -9.54 -3.47 -22.85
N GLN A 125 -9.22 -4.45 -23.70
CA GLN A 125 -9.99 -4.74 -24.93
C GLN A 125 -11.04 -5.85 -24.74
N GLN A 126 -10.70 -6.89 -23.99
CA GLN A 126 -11.47 -8.13 -23.87
C GLN A 126 -11.81 -8.48 -22.41
N GLY A 127 -11.31 -7.69 -21.44
CA GLY A 127 -11.49 -7.97 -20.03
C GLY A 127 -12.95 -7.91 -19.57
N LYS A 128 -13.30 -8.84 -18.68
CA LYS A 128 -14.63 -8.93 -18.04
C LYS A 128 -14.50 -8.57 -16.57
N PHE A 129 -15.17 -7.49 -16.17
CA PHE A 129 -15.03 -6.92 -14.84
C PHE A 129 -16.34 -6.97 -14.06
N LEU A 130 -16.21 -7.07 -12.73
CA LEU A 130 -17.29 -6.79 -11.81
C LEU A 130 -17.77 -5.35 -12.03
N PRO A 131 -19.08 -5.10 -12.24
CA PRO A 131 -19.62 -3.76 -12.46
C PRO A 131 -19.75 -2.93 -11.18
N LEU A 132 -18.72 -2.88 -10.34
CA LEU A 132 -18.76 -2.25 -9.02
C LEU A 132 -17.68 -1.19 -8.86
N SER A 133 -18.03 -0.13 -8.13
CA SER A 133 -17.11 0.78 -7.46
C SER A 133 -17.40 0.70 -5.96
N VAL A 134 -16.37 0.64 -5.11
CA VAL A 134 -16.52 0.36 -3.68
C VAL A 134 -15.75 1.35 -2.79
N LEU A 135 -16.25 1.53 -1.58
CA LEU A 135 -15.52 2.08 -0.44
C LEU A 135 -15.18 0.93 0.51
N ASN A 136 -13.89 0.71 0.76
CA ASN A 136 -13.43 -0.29 1.72
C ASN A 136 -13.31 0.30 3.12
N SER A 137 -13.69 -0.49 4.12
CA SER A 137 -13.53 -0.12 5.53
C SER A 137 -13.19 -1.38 6.33
N GLY A 138 -11.90 -1.54 6.65
CA GLY A 138 -11.40 -2.80 7.21
C GLY A 138 -11.69 -3.99 6.28
N ASP A 139 -12.35 -5.02 6.82
CA ASP A 139 -12.75 -6.21 6.08
C ASP A 139 -13.97 -5.97 5.17
N ASP A 140 -14.77 -4.94 5.43
CA ASP A 140 -15.99 -4.64 4.68
C ASP A 140 -15.71 -3.87 3.38
N ALA A 141 -16.65 -3.97 2.44
CA ALA A 141 -16.70 -3.19 1.21
C ALA A 141 -18.15 -2.76 0.94
N PHE A 142 -18.35 -1.46 0.73
CA PHE A 142 -19.65 -0.85 0.47
C PHE A 142 -19.74 -0.38 -0.98
N ILE A 143 -20.83 -0.70 -1.66
CA ILE A 143 -21.00 -0.34 -3.07
C ILE A 143 -21.35 1.15 -3.21
N LEU A 144 -20.58 1.88 -4.00
CA LEU A 144 -20.76 3.31 -4.26
C LEU A 144 -21.68 3.60 -5.46
N SER A 145 -21.72 2.68 -6.43
CA SER A 145 -22.53 2.81 -7.65
C SER A 145 -24.02 2.77 -7.35
N ASP A 146 -24.81 3.65 -7.97
CA ASP A 146 -26.26 3.74 -7.73
C ASP A 146 -27.00 2.46 -8.18
N THR A 147 -26.85 2.11 -9.46
CA THR A 147 -27.43 0.90 -10.04
C THR A 147 -26.37 0.00 -10.65
N VAL A 148 -26.48 -1.30 -10.37
CA VAL A 148 -25.60 -2.33 -10.91
C VAL A 148 -26.47 -3.38 -11.59
N SER A 149 -26.36 -3.50 -12.92
CA SER A 149 -27.20 -4.41 -13.72
C SER A 149 -28.72 -4.25 -13.47
N GLY A 150 -29.18 -3.04 -13.15
CA GLY A 150 -30.60 -2.75 -12.88
C GLY A 150 -31.02 -2.92 -11.41
N HIS A 151 -30.12 -3.35 -10.52
CA HIS A 151 -30.37 -3.45 -9.08
C HIS A 151 -29.83 -2.23 -8.34
N ALA A 152 -30.60 -1.69 -7.40
CA ALA A 152 -30.16 -0.61 -6.52
C ALA A 152 -29.23 -1.20 -5.45
N PHE A 153 -27.94 -0.89 -5.51
CA PHE A 153 -26.91 -1.39 -4.58
C PHE A 153 -26.21 -0.29 -3.78
N LYS A 154 -26.54 0.98 -4.01
CA LYS A 154 -25.92 2.11 -3.31
C LYS A 154 -25.92 1.88 -1.79
N GLY A 155 -24.72 1.88 -1.19
CA GLY A 155 -24.50 1.67 0.24
C GLY A 155 -24.59 0.22 0.73
N ALA A 156 -24.97 -0.74 -0.12
CA ALA A 156 -25.04 -2.14 0.25
C ALA A 156 -23.64 -2.68 0.56
N ARG A 157 -23.55 -3.48 1.63
CA ARG A 157 -22.30 -4.12 2.07
C ARG A 157 -22.16 -5.47 1.38
N ILE A 158 -21.02 -5.70 0.74
CA ILE A 158 -20.75 -6.97 0.04
C ILE A 158 -20.43 -8.05 1.07
N VAL A 159 -21.12 -9.18 1.01
CA VAL A 159 -20.87 -10.36 1.85
C VAL A 159 -19.98 -11.35 1.10
N GLU A 160 -20.36 -11.72 -0.12
CA GLU A 160 -19.65 -12.69 -0.95
C GLU A 160 -19.80 -12.39 -2.43
N ILE A 161 -18.84 -12.84 -3.22
CA ILE A 161 -18.87 -12.84 -4.68
C ILE A 161 -18.55 -14.25 -5.15
N ASN A 162 -19.42 -14.84 -5.96
CA ASN A 162 -19.33 -16.21 -6.46
C ASN A 162 -19.18 -17.26 -5.34
N GLY A 163 -19.89 -17.05 -4.22
CA GLY A 163 -19.85 -17.95 -3.06
C GLY A 163 -18.56 -17.86 -2.22
N LEU A 164 -17.68 -16.88 -2.49
CA LEU A 164 -16.50 -16.60 -1.70
C LEU A 164 -16.71 -15.34 -0.85
N PRO A 165 -16.48 -15.39 0.48
CA PRO A 165 -16.55 -14.21 1.33
C PRO A 165 -15.63 -13.08 0.82
N ILE A 166 -16.10 -11.84 0.91
CA ILE A 166 -15.33 -10.66 0.46
C ILE A 166 -13.95 -10.59 1.14
N LYS A 167 -13.87 -10.94 2.41
CA LYS A 167 -12.61 -11.05 3.16
C LYS A 167 -11.62 -11.99 2.49
N THR A 168 -12.05 -13.19 2.12
CA THR A 168 -11.20 -14.19 1.45
C THR A 168 -10.73 -13.71 0.08
N ILE A 169 -11.57 -12.97 -0.64
CA ILE A 169 -11.21 -12.34 -1.92
C ILE A 169 -10.12 -11.29 -1.71
N LYS A 170 -10.31 -10.38 -0.76
CA LYS A 170 -9.34 -9.34 -0.40
C LYS A 170 -8.02 -9.94 0.05
N GLU A 171 -8.03 -10.93 0.95
CA GLU A 171 -6.84 -11.65 1.41
C GLU A 171 -6.04 -12.31 0.27
N LYS A 172 -6.72 -12.80 -0.77
CA LYS A 172 -6.04 -13.38 -1.93
C LYS A 172 -5.44 -12.30 -2.83
N ILE A 173 -6.12 -11.18 -3.02
CA ILE A 173 -5.61 -10.01 -3.74
C ILE A 173 -4.42 -9.38 -2.99
N TYR A 174 -4.49 -9.26 -1.67
CA TYR A 174 -3.42 -8.71 -0.83
C TYR A 174 -2.12 -9.50 -0.88
N LYS A 175 -2.17 -10.76 -1.30
CA LYS A 175 -1.01 -11.62 -1.53
C LYS A 175 -0.34 -11.38 -2.88
N THR A 176 -0.81 -10.46 -3.72
CA THR A 176 -0.19 -10.22 -5.05
C THR A 176 0.50 -8.87 -5.19
N PHE A 177 0.55 -8.07 -4.13
CA PHE A 177 1.29 -6.81 -4.08
C PHE A 177 1.80 -6.54 -2.65
N GLY A 178 2.82 -5.70 -2.53
CA GLY A 178 3.44 -5.33 -1.26
C GLY A 178 2.61 -4.40 -0.39
N SER A 179 3.15 -4.10 0.77
CA SER A 179 2.86 -2.98 1.68
C SER A 179 4.00 -2.99 2.68
N ASP A 180 4.49 -1.85 3.15
CA ASP A 180 5.59 -1.86 4.12
C ASP A 180 5.20 -2.66 5.37
N GLY A 181 5.96 -3.72 5.65
CA GLY A 181 5.72 -4.58 6.82
C GLY A 181 4.33 -5.24 6.86
N ASN A 182 3.57 -4.96 7.92
CA ASN A 182 2.26 -5.53 8.22
C ASN A 182 1.13 -4.50 8.06
N ILE A 183 1.41 -3.37 7.41
CA ILE A 183 0.47 -2.27 7.27
C ILE A 183 -0.71 -2.69 6.38
N MET A 184 -1.93 -2.57 6.90
CA MET A 184 -3.14 -2.93 6.17
C MET A 184 -3.88 -1.74 5.57
N SER A 185 -3.67 -0.53 6.10
CA SER A 185 -4.37 0.67 5.64
C SER A 185 -4.14 0.94 4.16
N SER A 186 -2.88 0.88 3.68
CA SER A 186 -2.52 1.02 2.26
C SER A 186 -3.17 -0.04 1.38
N LYS A 187 -3.15 -1.31 1.82
CA LYS A 187 -3.84 -2.41 1.11
C LYS A 187 -5.35 -2.20 1.02
N ILE A 188 -5.97 -1.69 2.08
CA ILE A 188 -7.42 -1.42 2.13
C ILE A 188 -7.79 -0.32 1.14
N VAL A 189 -7.15 0.85 1.23
CA VAL A 189 -7.46 2.01 0.37
C VAL A 189 -7.07 1.76 -1.10
N PHE A 190 -6.07 0.89 -1.35
CA PHE A 190 -5.72 0.47 -2.71
C PHE A 190 -6.89 -0.23 -3.42
N LEU A 191 -7.86 -0.82 -2.72
CA LEU A 191 -9.00 -1.48 -3.34
C LEU A 191 -10.22 -0.57 -3.54
N ASP A 192 -10.12 0.71 -3.19
CA ASP A 192 -11.21 1.68 -3.35
C ASP A 192 -11.52 1.99 -4.83
N GLY A 193 -12.70 2.57 -5.03
CA GLY A 193 -13.24 2.84 -6.35
C GLY A 193 -13.42 1.54 -7.13
N ILE A 194 -12.95 1.52 -8.37
CA ILE A 194 -13.04 0.34 -9.23
C ILE A 194 -11.89 -0.67 -9.05
N ARG A 195 -10.92 -0.39 -8.15
CA ARG A 195 -9.70 -1.21 -8.05
C ARG A 195 -10.00 -2.63 -7.57
N LEU A 196 -10.94 -2.83 -6.64
CA LEU A 196 -11.41 -4.19 -6.30
C LEU A 196 -11.85 -4.99 -7.54
N ALA A 197 -12.58 -4.37 -8.48
CA ALA A 197 -13.05 -5.03 -9.70
C ALA A 197 -11.90 -5.36 -10.67
N VAL A 198 -10.91 -4.46 -10.80
CA VAL A 198 -9.72 -4.67 -11.63
C VAL A 198 -8.85 -5.79 -11.06
N GLU A 199 -8.59 -5.76 -9.76
CA GLU A 199 -7.78 -6.75 -9.06
C GLU A 199 -8.47 -8.11 -9.00
N TYR A 200 -9.80 -8.15 -8.85
CA TYR A 200 -10.57 -9.38 -9.00
C TYR A 200 -10.35 -9.99 -10.40
N ALA A 201 -10.48 -9.20 -11.47
CA ALA A 201 -10.26 -9.70 -12.84
C ALA A 201 -8.80 -10.16 -13.08
N LYS A 202 -7.84 -9.59 -12.34
CA LYS A 202 -6.41 -9.92 -12.40
C LYS A 202 -6.02 -11.17 -11.60
N VAL A 203 -6.69 -11.44 -10.47
CA VAL A 203 -6.29 -12.47 -9.49
C VAL A 203 -7.30 -13.61 -9.35
N MET A 204 -8.59 -13.27 -9.41
CA MET A 204 -9.72 -14.18 -9.11
C MET A 204 -10.44 -14.71 -10.34
N GLY A 205 -10.24 -14.13 -11.52
CA GLY A 205 -10.86 -14.62 -12.76
C GLY A 205 -11.84 -13.65 -13.41
N GLN A 206 -12.29 -14.01 -14.61
CA GLN A 206 -13.10 -13.18 -15.50
C GLN A 206 -14.35 -13.94 -15.99
N PRO A 207 -15.25 -14.37 -15.10
CA PRO A 207 -16.39 -15.21 -15.45
C PRO A 207 -17.42 -14.47 -16.34
N ASP A 208 -18.29 -15.24 -16.99
CA ASP A 208 -19.40 -14.71 -17.81
C ASP A 208 -20.57 -14.17 -16.99
N SER A 209 -20.57 -14.38 -15.67
CA SER A 209 -21.52 -13.84 -14.71
C SER A 209 -20.89 -13.79 -13.32
N PHE A 210 -21.38 -12.89 -12.46
CA PHE A 210 -21.02 -12.85 -11.04
C PHE A 210 -22.27 -12.98 -10.19
N ASN A 211 -22.23 -13.83 -9.16
CA ASN A 211 -23.26 -13.87 -8.13
C ASN A 211 -22.77 -13.06 -6.94
N ILE A 212 -23.42 -11.94 -6.64
CA ILE A 212 -23.03 -11.03 -5.56
C ILE A 212 -24.09 -11.11 -4.47
N THR A 213 -23.67 -11.44 -3.25
CA THR A 213 -24.54 -11.38 -2.08
C THR A 213 -24.22 -10.12 -1.29
N VAL A 214 -25.26 -9.33 -1.01
CA VAL A 214 -25.16 -8.05 -0.30
C VAL A 214 -26.11 -8.00 0.90
N VAL A 215 -25.79 -7.15 1.87
CA VAL A 215 -26.68 -6.76 2.97
C VAL A 215 -26.95 -5.26 2.88
N TYR A 216 -28.22 -4.88 2.90
CA TYR A 216 -28.65 -3.48 2.84
C TYR A 216 -28.66 -2.84 4.24
N PRO A 217 -27.94 -1.72 4.47
CA PRO A 217 -27.82 -1.11 5.80
C PRO A 217 -29.17 -0.73 6.43
N SER A 218 -30.14 -0.29 5.62
CA SER A 218 -31.42 0.22 6.11
C SER A 218 -32.44 -0.86 6.51
N SER A 219 -32.28 -2.09 6.04
CA SER A 219 -33.27 -3.17 6.24
C SER A 219 -32.68 -4.46 6.80
N GLU A 220 -31.35 -4.56 6.86
CA GLU A 220 -30.58 -5.79 7.13
C GLU A 220 -30.93 -6.98 6.20
N LYS A 221 -31.72 -6.74 5.15
CA LYS A 221 -32.08 -7.76 4.18
C LYS A 221 -30.82 -8.18 3.43
N GLN A 222 -30.60 -9.50 3.40
CA GLN A 222 -29.61 -10.13 2.54
C GLN A 222 -30.23 -10.52 1.20
N GLU A 223 -29.51 -10.27 0.11
CA GLU A 223 -29.95 -10.62 -1.24
C GLU A 223 -28.76 -11.11 -2.07
N THR A 224 -28.96 -12.16 -2.86
CA THR A 224 -28.00 -12.64 -3.84
C THR A 224 -28.51 -12.34 -5.24
N VAL A 225 -27.70 -11.64 -6.04
CA VAL A 225 -28.06 -11.20 -7.38
C VAL A 225 -27.02 -11.67 -8.38
N SER A 226 -27.49 -12.18 -9.52
CA SER A 226 -26.62 -12.49 -10.65
C SER A 226 -26.45 -11.27 -11.55
N VAL A 227 -25.21 -10.80 -11.70
CA VAL A 227 -24.87 -9.64 -12.53
C VAL A 227 -24.00 -10.06 -13.71
N LYS A 228 -24.21 -9.38 -14.85
CA LYS A 228 -23.37 -9.57 -16.04
C LYS A 228 -22.05 -8.81 -15.88
N PRO A 229 -20.92 -9.37 -16.37
CA PRO A 229 -19.67 -8.63 -16.44
C PRO A 229 -19.80 -7.42 -17.36
N VAL A 230 -18.96 -6.43 -17.13
CA VAL A 230 -18.84 -5.25 -17.99
C VAL A 230 -17.45 -5.14 -18.61
N THR A 231 -17.36 -4.40 -19.72
CA THR A 231 -16.09 -4.06 -20.35
C THR A 231 -15.32 -3.05 -19.49
N PHE A 232 -14.01 -2.92 -19.72
CA PHE A 232 -13.19 -1.91 -19.04
C PHE A 232 -13.70 -0.48 -19.29
N LYS A 233 -14.18 -0.18 -20.52
CA LYS A 233 -14.77 1.13 -20.86
C LYS A 233 -15.98 1.45 -19.97
N THR A 234 -16.87 0.47 -19.79
CA THR A 234 -18.04 0.63 -18.93
C THR A 234 -17.64 0.77 -17.46
N LEU A 235 -16.64 0.02 -16.99
CA LEU A 235 -16.12 0.16 -15.62
C LEU A 235 -15.57 1.57 -15.36
N LYS A 236 -14.83 2.15 -16.31
CA LYS A 236 -14.37 3.55 -16.21
C LYS A 236 -15.52 4.56 -16.20
N ALA A 237 -16.62 4.29 -16.92
CA ALA A 237 -17.80 5.16 -16.85
C ALA A 237 -18.49 5.12 -15.49
N ILE A 238 -18.51 3.95 -14.82
CA ILE A 238 -18.97 3.82 -13.43
C ILE A 238 -18.10 4.65 -12.50
N GLU A 239 -16.77 4.54 -12.62
CA GLU A 239 -15.83 5.33 -11.82
C GLU A 239 -16.05 6.83 -11.99
N THR A 240 -16.16 7.33 -13.23
CA THR A 240 -16.46 8.75 -13.49
C THR A 240 -17.75 9.19 -12.82
N SER A 241 -18.81 8.36 -12.91
CA SER A 241 -20.12 8.69 -12.32
C SER A 241 -20.06 8.75 -10.79
N VAL A 242 -19.36 7.81 -10.17
CA VAL A 242 -19.12 7.80 -8.71
C VAL A 242 -18.26 9.00 -8.29
N ASN A 243 -17.22 9.34 -9.04
CA ASN A 243 -16.38 10.49 -8.73
C ASN A 243 -17.18 11.80 -8.76
N VAL A 244 -18.04 11.99 -9.77
CA VAL A 244 -18.95 13.15 -9.85
C VAL A 244 -19.93 13.19 -8.68
N ALA A 245 -20.42 12.03 -8.22
CA ALA A 245 -21.41 11.95 -7.14
C ALA A 245 -20.85 12.25 -5.75
N TYR A 246 -19.59 11.89 -5.47
CA TYR A 246 -19.03 11.95 -4.11
C TYR A 246 -17.81 12.87 -3.94
N HIS A 247 -17.15 13.30 -5.01
CA HIS A 247 -15.96 14.15 -4.92
C HIS A 247 -16.27 15.56 -5.44
N THR A 248 -16.64 16.45 -4.52
CA THR A 248 -16.93 17.85 -4.84
C THR A 248 -15.66 18.70 -4.98
N ASP A 249 -14.56 18.30 -4.33
CA ASP A 249 -13.26 18.91 -4.55
C ASP A 249 -12.58 18.26 -5.77
N THR A 250 -12.53 19.01 -6.86
CA THR A 250 -11.86 18.61 -8.12
C THR A 250 -10.47 19.22 -8.24
N SER A 251 -9.98 19.88 -7.18
CA SER A 251 -8.66 20.51 -7.16
C SER A 251 -7.56 19.46 -7.22
N ASN A 252 -6.79 19.53 -8.30
CA ASN A 252 -5.57 18.76 -8.50
C ASN A 252 -4.32 19.49 -7.99
N LEU A 253 -4.49 20.55 -7.20
CA LEU A 253 -3.37 21.30 -6.64
C LEU A 253 -2.55 20.41 -5.70
N PRO A 254 -1.21 20.47 -5.76
CA PRO A 254 -0.34 19.63 -4.95
C PRO A 254 -0.34 20.02 -3.46
N ALA A 255 -0.78 21.22 -3.12
CA ALA A 255 -0.94 21.70 -1.75
C ALA A 255 -1.99 22.82 -1.67
N SER A 256 -2.55 23.03 -0.48
CA SER A 256 -3.49 24.12 -0.21
C SER A 256 -3.40 24.61 1.24
N PHE A 257 -3.83 25.84 1.49
CA PHE A 257 -3.82 26.46 2.82
C PHE A 257 -5.16 27.15 3.06
N LYS A 258 -5.74 26.93 4.24
CA LYS A 258 -7.03 27.52 4.65
C LYS A 258 -6.95 27.95 6.11
N CYS A 259 -7.45 29.14 6.42
CA CYS A 259 -7.78 29.49 7.80
C CYS A 259 -9.20 28.99 8.10
N LEU A 260 -9.36 28.37 9.26
CA LEU A 260 -10.62 27.85 9.79
C LEU A 260 -11.03 28.69 11.01
N ASP A 261 -12.24 28.44 11.52
CA ASP A 261 -12.73 29.08 12.74
C ASP A 261 -11.88 28.71 13.96
N GLY A 262 -11.95 29.53 15.02
CA GLY A 262 -11.29 29.24 16.29
C GLY A 262 -9.76 29.33 16.22
N ASN A 263 -9.22 30.29 15.48
CA ASN A 263 -7.77 30.50 15.31
C ASN A 263 -7.02 29.23 14.86
N THR A 264 -7.65 28.50 13.94
CA THR A 264 -7.15 27.25 13.40
C THR A 264 -6.75 27.44 11.95
N ALA A 265 -5.71 26.75 11.50
CA ALA A 265 -5.33 26.69 10.10
C ALA A 265 -5.16 25.24 9.63
N GLN A 266 -5.52 24.98 8.38
CA GLN A 266 -5.30 23.72 7.69
C GLN A 266 -4.31 23.91 6.56
N LEU A 267 -3.22 23.13 6.59
CA LEU A 267 -2.20 23.06 5.57
C LEU A 267 -2.21 21.66 4.96
N THR A 268 -2.62 21.53 3.71
CA THR A 268 -2.69 20.25 3.01
C THR A 268 -1.50 20.11 2.07
N PHE A 269 -0.83 18.96 2.10
CA PHE A 269 0.13 18.55 1.07
C PHE A 269 -0.34 17.24 0.47
N LYS A 270 -0.78 17.23 -0.80
CA LYS A 270 -1.17 16.02 -1.53
C LYS A 270 0.04 15.25 -2.10
N THR A 271 1.21 15.88 -2.16
CA THR A 271 2.46 15.26 -2.62
C THR A 271 3.66 16.10 -2.20
N PHE A 272 4.83 15.48 -2.13
CA PHE A 272 6.13 16.14 -2.05
C PHE A 272 6.86 16.21 -3.39
N SER A 273 6.22 15.89 -4.50
CA SER A 273 6.87 15.87 -5.82
C SER A 273 7.09 17.29 -6.37
N ASN A 274 8.35 17.68 -6.53
CA ASN A 274 8.70 18.97 -7.12
C ASN A 274 8.20 19.10 -8.58
N SER A 275 8.05 18.01 -9.33
CA SER A 275 7.49 18.05 -10.68
C SER A 275 5.99 18.35 -10.68
N ASN A 276 5.23 17.82 -9.71
CA ASN A 276 3.81 18.14 -9.54
C ASN A 276 3.58 19.61 -9.15
N PHE A 277 4.44 20.16 -8.29
CA PHE A 277 4.44 21.60 -7.98
C PHE A 277 4.70 22.44 -9.24
N ARG A 278 5.77 22.14 -9.98
CA ARG A 278 6.08 22.87 -11.23
C ARG A 278 4.96 22.77 -12.27
N LYS A 279 4.30 21.62 -12.40
CA LYS A 279 3.17 21.42 -13.32
C LYS A 279 2.00 22.39 -13.04
N HIS A 280 1.84 22.81 -11.79
CA HIS A 280 0.81 23.76 -11.36
C HIS A 280 1.36 25.18 -11.14
N SER A 281 2.55 25.49 -11.68
CA SER A 281 3.21 26.79 -11.49
C SER A 281 3.44 27.15 -10.01
N MET A 282 3.60 26.14 -9.16
CA MET A 282 3.90 26.30 -7.74
C MET A 282 5.34 25.86 -7.44
N ASN A 283 5.86 26.30 -6.31
CA ASN A 283 7.11 25.82 -5.75
C ASN A 283 6.87 25.39 -4.29
N PHE A 284 7.31 24.17 -3.94
CA PHE A 284 7.06 23.60 -2.61
C PHE A 284 7.58 24.48 -1.47
N ARG A 285 8.84 24.93 -1.57
CA ARG A 285 9.48 25.71 -0.49
C ARG A 285 8.87 27.08 -0.35
N GLN A 286 8.65 27.79 -1.46
CA GLN A 286 8.01 29.11 -1.45
C GLN A 286 6.57 29.06 -0.91
N PHE A 287 5.81 28.04 -1.29
CA PHE A 287 4.46 27.82 -0.77
C PHE A 287 4.49 27.56 0.74
N THR A 288 5.36 26.66 1.18
CA THR A 288 5.53 26.32 2.60
C THR A 288 5.91 27.56 3.42
N ASP A 289 6.94 28.30 2.99
CA ASP A 289 7.40 29.51 3.68
C ASP A 289 6.29 30.56 3.78
N SER A 290 5.53 30.76 2.69
CA SER A 290 4.40 31.71 2.69
C SER A 290 3.32 31.32 3.70
N CYS A 291 2.99 30.03 3.79
CA CYS A 291 2.02 29.53 4.76
C CYS A 291 2.52 29.75 6.20
N PHE A 292 3.74 29.35 6.52
CA PHE A 292 4.28 29.52 7.87
C PHE A 292 4.46 30.99 8.27
N ASN A 293 4.81 31.87 7.33
CA ASN A 293 4.83 33.31 7.62
C ASN A 293 3.43 33.84 7.97
N ILE A 294 2.37 33.37 7.29
CA ILE A 294 0.99 33.73 7.62
C ILE A 294 0.62 33.17 9.01
N LEU A 295 0.90 31.89 9.27
CA LEU A 295 0.61 31.21 10.54
C LEU A 295 1.25 31.93 11.74
N LEU A 296 2.52 32.29 11.62
CA LEU A 296 3.28 32.93 12.69
C LEU A 296 2.84 34.38 12.91
N ASN A 297 2.53 35.13 11.84
CA ASN A 297 2.06 36.52 11.96
C ASN A 297 0.62 36.62 12.49
N ALA A 298 -0.22 35.62 12.20
CA ALA A 298 -1.59 35.55 12.69
C ALA A 298 -1.70 34.92 14.08
N GLU A 299 -0.58 34.48 14.67
CA GLU A 299 -0.52 33.82 15.99
C GLU A 299 -1.51 32.65 16.09
N VAL A 300 -1.53 31.79 15.07
CA VAL A 300 -2.42 30.62 15.00
C VAL A 300 -2.17 29.68 16.18
N ASP A 301 -3.23 29.27 16.86
CA ASP A 301 -3.16 28.35 18.01
C ASP A 301 -3.10 26.89 17.57
N ILE A 302 -3.84 26.55 16.50
CA ILE A 302 -4.01 25.17 16.04
C ILE A 302 -3.62 25.05 14.56
N LEU A 303 -2.67 24.16 14.27
CA LEU A 303 -2.30 23.78 12.91
C LEU A 303 -2.69 22.33 12.64
N ILE A 304 -3.52 22.13 11.63
CA ILE A 304 -3.85 20.83 11.06
C ILE A 304 -3.03 20.65 9.78
N ILE A 305 -2.15 19.66 9.74
CA ILE A 305 -1.44 19.28 8.52
C ILE A 305 -2.10 18.04 7.94
N ASP A 306 -2.70 18.18 6.75
CA ASP A 306 -3.38 17.10 6.07
C ASP A 306 -2.42 16.38 5.11
N MET A 307 -2.10 15.13 5.47
CA MET A 307 -1.18 14.24 4.75
C MET A 307 -1.92 13.04 4.14
N ARG A 308 -3.25 13.02 4.18
CA ARG A 308 -4.05 11.83 3.80
C ARG A 308 -3.82 11.38 2.37
N GLU A 309 -3.60 12.30 1.43
CA GLU A 309 -3.31 11.96 0.02
C GLU A 309 -1.81 11.91 -0.32
N ASN A 310 -0.91 12.13 0.65
CA ASN A 310 0.52 12.32 0.38
C ASN A 310 1.30 11.01 0.24
N GLY A 311 1.42 10.52 -0.99
CA GLY A 311 2.24 9.34 -1.33
C GLY A 311 3.75 9.59 -1.37
N GLY A 312 4.24 10.77 -0.94
CA GLY A 312 5.66 11.15 -0.98
C GLY A 312 6.04 11.96 -2.22
N GLY A 313 7.30 11.87 -2.63
CA GLY A 313 7.84 12.66 -3.74
C GLY A 313 9.36 12.86 -3.67
N SER A 314 9.81 14.11 -3.81
CA SER A 314 11.24 14.42 -3.88
C SER A 314 11.87 14.45 -2.48
N GLU A 315 12.96 13.68 -2.28
CA GLU A 315 13.76 13.70 -1.03
C GLU A 315 14.13 15.15 -0.64
N GLY A 316 13.94 15.47 0.63
CA GLY A 316 14.23 16.76 1.24
C GLY A 316 13.02 17.68 1.42
N ASN A 317 11.87 17.39 0.82
CA ASN A 317 10.66 18.21 0.99
C ASN A 317 9.95 17.90 2.32
N GLU A 318 9.85 16.62 2.68
CA GLU A 318 9.39 16.16 4.01
C GLU A 318 10.22 16.77 5.15
N ASP A 319 11.54 16.76 5.00
CA ASP A 319 12.48 17.34 5.95
C ASP A 319 12.37 18.86 6.03
N TYR A 320 12.19 19.54 4.89
CA TYR A 320 11.99 20.98 4.86
C TYR A 320 10.70 21.42 5.56
N LEU A 321 9.60 20.70 5.35
CA LEU A 321 8.35 20.96 6.08
C LEU A 321 8.55 20.73 7.58
N PHE A 322 9.17 19.61 7.95
CA PHE A 322 9.44 19.30 9.36
C PHE A 322 10.32 20.35 10.05
N SER A 323 11.26 20.98 9.34
CA SER A 323 12.10 22.06 9.89
C SER A 323 11.29 23.24 10.46
N TRP A 324 10.08 23.48 9.96
CA TRP A 324 9.17 24.52 10.45
C TRP A 324 8.44 24.16 11.76
N LEU A 325 8.61 22.93 12.24
CA LEU A 325 7.92 22.38 13.41
C LEU A 325 8.86 22.11 14.59
N THR A 326 10.16 22.41 14.44
CA THR A 326 11.16 22.17 15.49
C THR A 326 12.25 23.25 15.49
N ASP A 327 12.73 23.60 16.68
CA ASP A 327 13.96 24.38 16.92
C ASP A 327 15.12 23.50 17.43
N LYS A 328 14.88 22.19 17.60
CA LYS A 328 15.87 21.22 18.07
C LYS A 328 16.56 20.52 16.90
N PRO A 329 17.89 20.32 16.97
CA PRO A 329 18.59 19.52 15.97
C PRO A 329 18.08 18.08 16.00
N TYR A 330 17.99 17.47 14.82
CA TYR A 330 17.60 16.08 14.62
C TYR A 330 18.44 15.45 13.50
N ILE A 331 18.44 14.12 13.46
CA ILE A 331 19.04 13.34 12.38
C ILE A 331 17.89 12.64 11.68
N LYS A 332 17.83 12.73 10.34
CA LYS A 332 16.77 12.08 9.56
C LYS A 332 17.04 10.59 9.37
N TYR A 333 18.24 10.26 8.88
CA TYR A 333 18.63 8.89 8.53
C TYR A 333 19.76 8.38 9.40
N ASP A 334 19.59 7.19 9.97
CA ASP A 334 20.68 6.44 10.59
C ASP A 334 21.63 5.92 9.50
N SER A 335 21.07 5.43 8.40
CA SER A 335 21.83 4.98 7.23
C SER A 335 20.96 4.88 5.99
N VAL A 336 21.59 5.00 4.82
CA VAL A 336 21.03 4.55 3.55
C VAL A 336 21.96 3.49 2.99
N GLU A 337 21.42 2.31 2.68
CA GLU A 337 22.18 1.12 2.30
C GLU A 337 21.92 0.75 0.84
N LEU A 338 22.96 0.33 0.14
CA LEU A 338 22.90 -0.22 -1.22
C LEU A 338 23.19 -1.73 -1.18
N SER A 339 22.49 -2.52 -2.00
CA SER A 339 22.74 -3.96 -2.10
C SER A 339 24.08 -4.27 -2.77
N ARG A 340 24.31 -3.72 -3.97
CA ARG A 340 25.50 -3.97 -4.80
C ARG A 340 25.79 -2.80 -5.74
N PHE A 341 27.04 -2.73 -6.23
CA PHE A 341 27.45 -1.77 -7.27
C PHE A 341 27.21 -2.26 -8.70
N ALA A 342 26.86 -3.55 -8.88
CA ALA A 342 26.58 -4.15 -10.19
C ALA A 342 25.69 -5.38 -10.01
N PHE A 343 24.90 -5.69 -11.03
CA PHE A 343 23.85 -6.71 -10.98
C PHE A 343 23.97 -7.70 -12.15
N SER A 344 23.85 -8.99 -11.87
CA SER A 344 23.96 -10.05 -12.89
C SER A 344 22.82 -10.03 -13.91
N PHE A 345 21.64 -9.54 -13.49
CA PHE A 345 20.41 -9.48 -14.28
C PHE A 345 20.24 -8.16 -15.05
N ILE A 346 21.23 -7.25 -15.02
CA ILE A 346 21.09 -5.89 -15.56
C ILE A 346 20.66 -5.83 -17.03
N ASN A 347 21.03 -6.84 -17.83
CA ASN A 347 20.65 -6.95 -19.24
C ASN A 347 19.15 -7.21 -19.47
N TYR A 348 18.39 -7.49 -18.41
CA TYR A 348 16.94 -7.66 -18.42
C TYR A 348 16.21 -6.46 -17.80
N THR A 349 16.90 -5.36 -17.55
CA THR A 349 16.34 -4.16 -16.91
C THR A 349 16.23 -2.99 -17.88
N ASP A 350 15.63 -1.89 -17.44
CA ASP A 350 15.68 -0.58 -18.09
C ASP A 350 17.11 -0.04 -18.31
N TYR A 351 18.10 -0.60 -17.61
CA TYR A 351 19.54 -0.30 -17.77
C TYR A 351 20.28 -1.32 -18.65
N ALA A 352 19.59 -2.05 -19.55
CA ALA A 352 20.24 -3.03 -20.42
C ALA A 352 21.22 -2.42 -21.44
N LYS A 353 21.05 -1.15 -21.80
CA LYS A 353 21.96 -0.43 -22.71
C LYS A 353 23.25 -0.05 -21.98
N ASP A 354 24.38 -0.14 -22.69
CA ASP A 354 25.69 0.15 -22.12
C ASP A 354 25.80 1.56 -21.52
N SER A 355 25.24 2.59 -22.17
CA SER A 355 25.25 3.97 -21.66
C SER A 355 24.55 4.07 -20.31
N ASP A 356 23.32 3.55 -20.24
CA ASP A 356 22.45 3.67 -19.08
C ASP A 356 23.06 2.88 -17.90
N ARG A 357 23.58 1.67 -18.18
CA ARG A 357 24.30 0.86 -17.20
C ARG A 357 25.54 1.55 -16.64
N ILE A 358 26.35 2.16 -17.52
CA ILE A 358 27.57 2.85 -17.12
C ILE A 358 27.23 4.03 -16.21
N ASP A 359 26.21 4.81 -16.56
CA ASP A 359 25.82 5.99 -15.79
C ASP A 359 25.23 5.60 -14.43
N LEU A 360 24.36 4.58 -14.38
CA LEU A 360 23.88 4.00 -13.12
C LEU A 360 25.05 3.58 -12.21
N TYR A 361 25.99 2.79 -12.73
CA TYR A 361 27.09 2.29 -11.90
C TYR A 361 28.08 3.38 -11.46
N LYS A 362 28.23 4.45 -12.25
CA LYS A 362 28.99 5.64 -11.83
C LYS A 362 28.29 6.34 -10.67
N GLU A 363 26.98 6.58 -10.79
CA GLU A 363 26.17 7.22 -9.75
C GLU A 363 26.21 6.41 -8.45
N LEU A 364 25.95 5.11 -8.51
CA LEU A 364 25.99 4.24 -7.33
C LEU A 364 27.34 4.29 -6.60
N ARG A 365 28.46 4.31 -7.33
CA ARG A 365 29.82 4.39 -6.76
C ARG A 365 30.19 5.78 -6.26
N TYR A 366 29.62 6.82 -6.88
CA TYR A 366 29.77 8.20 -6.44
C TYR A 366 29.06 8.39 -5.10
N GLU A 367 27.81 7.96 -5.00
CA GLU A 367 26.97 8.20 -3.82
C GLU A 367 27.26 7.25 -2.67
N ASN A 368 27.81 6.06 -2.92
CA ASN A 368 27.98 5.03 -1.91
C ASN A 368 29.42 4.55 -1.74
N GLU A 369 29.71 3.95 -0.59
CA GLU A 369 31.01 3.40 -0.25
C GLU A 369 30.91 2.05 0.46
N LEU A 370 31.86 1.15 0.17
CA LEU A 370 32.02 -0.08 0.93
C LEU A 370 32.72 0.24 2.25
N THR A 371 32.03 -0.04 3.34
CA THR A 371 32.55 0.18 4.70
C THR A 371 33.36 -1.01 5.19
N GLY A 372 34.15 -0.80 6.26
CA GLY A 372 34.91 -1.87 6.90
C GLY A 372 34.05 -3.01 7.48
N SER A 373 32.75 -2.78 7.69
CA SER A 373 31.81 -3.82 8.13
C SER A 373 31.27 -4.68 6.97
N GLY A 374 31.70 -4.43 5.73
CA GLY A 374 31.20 -5.10 4.53
C GLY A 374 29.85 -4.59 4.02
N ARG A 375 29.25 -3.58 4.67
CA ARG A 375 28.02 -2.91 4.19
C ARG A 375 28.38 -1.85 3.16
N ILE A 376 27.53 -1.64 2.17
CA ILE A 376 27.65 -0.52 1.23
C ILE A 376 26.68 0.58 1.69
N LEU A 377 27.22 1.73 2.10
CA LEU A 377 26.44 2.83 2.67
C LEU A 377 26.57 4.10 1.83
N ARG A 378 25.52 4.93 1.84
CA ARG A 378 25.55 6.27 1.25
C ARG A 378 26.60 7.12 1.96
N ARG A 379 27.45 7.80 1.19
CA ARG A 379 28.50 8.69 1.66
C ARG A 379 27.89 9.88 2.40
N LYS A 380 28.63 10.41 3.38
CA LYS A 380 28.30 11.68 4.03
C LYS A 380 28.34 12.82 3.01
N GLY A 381 27.39 13.74 3.11
CA GLY A 381 27.30 14.92 2.25
C GLY A 381 26.48 14.76 0.97
N ILE A 382 26.06 13.54 0.61
CA ILE A 382 25.12 13.32 -0.52
C ILE A 382 23.76 13.96 -0.22
N TYR A 383 23.28 13.81 1.01
CA TYR A 383 22.09 14.49 1.51
C TYR A 383 22.46 15.43 2.66
N THR A 384 21.99 16.67 2.60
CA THR A 384 22.14 17.67 3.66
C THR A 384 20.76 18.01 4.21
N PRO A 385 20.45 17.66 5.47
CA PRO A 385 19.20 18.02 6.11
C PRO A 385 19.01 19.54 6.19
N THR A 386 17.77 19.98 6.12
CA THR A 386 17.35 21.36 6.35
C THR A 386 17.55 21.69 7.83
N PRO A 387 18.24 22.80 8.17
CA PRO A 387 18.40 23.17 9.57
C PRO A 387 17.04 23.53 10.21
N PRO A 388 16.84 23.22 11.50
CA PRO A 388 15.66 23.68 12.25
C PRO A 388 15.46 25.19 12.16
N ARG A 389 14.20 25.65 12.15
CA ARG A 389 13.88 27.08 12.10
C ARG A 389 14.06 27.71 13.49
N ALA A 390 14.52 28.97 13.51
CA ALA A 390 14.65 29.73 14.75
C ALA A 390 13.30 30.05 15.40
N HIS A 391 12.25 30.17 14.58
CA HIS A 391 10.88 30.45 15.01
C HIS A 391 9.95 29.38 14.42
N PRO A 392 9.97 28.14 14.93
CA PRO A 392 9.05 27.11 14.48
C PRO A 392 7.63 27.40 14.98
N PHE A 393 6.63 26.73 14.39
CA PHE A 393 5.29 26.71 14.96
C PHE A 393 5.30 26.03 16.34
N LYS A 394 4.71 26.68 17.36
CA LYS A 394 4.70 26.21 18.76
C LYS A 394 3.29 25.93 19.30
N GLY A 395 2.26 26.13 18.48
CA GLY A 395 0.88 25.82 18.84
C GLY A 395 0.59 24.32 18.80
N HIS A 396 -0.70 23.98 18.87
CA HIS A 396 -1.17 22.61 18.84
C HIS A 396 -1.17 22.06 17.42
N LEU A 397 -0.56 20.89 17.25
CA LEU A 397 -0.34 20.27 15.94
C LEU A 397 -1.17 19.00 15.80
N TYR A 398 -1.98 18.95 14.75
CA TYR A 398 -2.73 17.76 14.34
C TYR A 398 -2.25 17.30 12.97
N ILE A 399 -2.05 16.00 12.79
CA ILE A 399 -1.69 15.40 11.51
C ILE A 399 -2.81 14.46 11.08
N LEU A 400 -3.39 14.71 9.89
CA LEU A 400 -4.37 13.80 9.31
C LEU A 400 -3.64 12.79 8.41
N THR A 401 -3.83 11.49 8.65
CA THR A 401 -3.14 10.41 7.92
C THR A 401 -4.10 9.39 7.33
N SER A 402 -3.67 8.73 6.25
CA SER A 402 -4.42 7.63 5.65
C SER A 402 -3.48 6.51 5.15
N GLY A 403 -4.05 5.42 4.64
CA GLY A 403 -3.30 4.40 3.92
C GLY A 403 -2.56 4.90 2.67
N TRP A 404 -2.92 6.07 2.12
CA TRP A 404 -2.19 6.73 1.02
C TRP A 404 -1.03 7.61 1.50
N THR A 405 -0.89 7.84 2.81
CA THR A 405 0.27 8.56 3.38
C THR A 405 1.51 7.64 3.31
N TYR A 406 2.35 7.82 2.29
CA TYR A 406 3.40 6.86 1.92
C TYR A 406 4.76 7.53 1.68
N SER A 407 5.83 6.74 1.58
CA SER A 407 7.18 7.20 1.20
C SER A 407 7.58 8.47 1.98
N GLY A 408 8.01 9.56 1.33
CA GLY A 408 8.32 10.83 1.98
C GLY A 408 7.19 11.40 2.88
N GLY A 409 5.92 11.13 2.57
CA GLY A 409 4.78 11.46 3.42
C GLY A 409 4.79 10.70 4.75
N ALA A 410 5.13 9.41 4.72
CA ALA A 410 5.30 8.59 5.92
C ALA A 410 6.59 8.95 6.68
N GLU A 411 7.68 9.30 5.98
CA GLU A 411 8.90 9.81 6.62
C GLU A 411 8.63 11.11 7.39
N PHE A 412 7.89 12.07 6.80
CA PHE A 412 7.43 13.28 7.50
C PHE A 412 6.67 12.95 8.77
N CYS A 413 5.66 12.07 8.67
CA CYS A 413 4.85 11.66 9.81
C CYS A 413 5.70 11.00 10.91
N SER A 414 6.69 10.20 10.52
CA SER A 414 7.60 9.52 11.46
C SER A 414 8.48 10.52 12.21
N LEU A 415 9.03 11.52 11.52
CA LEU A 415 9.78 12.62 12.14
C LEU A 415 8.92 13.45 13.09
N VAL A 416 7.68 13.78 12.70
CA VAL A 416 6.74 14.53 13.55
C VAL A 416 6.41 13.72 14.81
N ARG A 417 6.09 12.43 14.68
CA ARG A 417 5.83 11.55 15.83
C ARG A 417 7.05 11.40 16.74
N GLU A 418 8.24 11.33 16.15
CA GLU A 418 9.49 11.19 16.88
C GLU A 418 9.80 12.45 17.72
N HIS A 419 9.61 13.64 17.15
CA HIS A 419 10.20 14.86 17.71
C HIS A 419 9.20 15.89 18.26
N THR A 420 7.89 15.65 18.13
CA THR A 420 6.84 16.58 18.60
C THR A 420 5.80 15.87 19.44
N ASN A 421 4.86 16.65 20.01
CA ASN A 421 3.67 16.16 20.71
C ASN A 421 2.41 16.22 19.83
N ALA A 422 2.57 16.12 18.50
CA ALA A 422 1.44 16.18 17.58
C ALA A 422 0.44 15.04 17.81
N VAL A 423 -0.84 15.34 17.59
CA VAL A 423 -1.94 14.37 17.62
C VAL A 423 -2.21 13.88 16.20
N PHE A 424 -2.16 12.57 15.99
CA PHE A 424 -2.45 11.95 14.70
C PHE A 424 -3.89 11.43 14.66
N VAL A 425 -4.60 11.73 13.59
CA VAL A 425 -6.01 11.37 13.39
C VAL A 425 -6.18 10.74 12.02
N GLY A 426 -6.94 9.64 11.93
CA GLY A 426 -7.20 8.97 10.66
C GLY A 426 -6.81 7.49 10.69
N GLN A 427 -6.07 7.04 9.70
CA GLN A 427 -5.59 5.65 9.61
C GLN A 427 -4.07 5.59 9.78
N GLU A 428 -3.56 4.40 10.09
CA GLU A 428 -2.11 4.11 10.03
C GLU A 428 -1.55 4.58 8.68
N THR A 429 -0.39 5.25 8.69
CA THR A 429 0.27 5.63 7.43
C THR A 429 0.56 4.39 6.60
N GLY A 430 0.41 4.49 5.29
CA GLY A 430 0.72 3.38 4.40
C GLY A 430 2.19 2.97 4.43
N GLY A 431 3.11 3.94 4.57
CA GLY A 431 4.55 3.69 4.62
C GLY A 431 5.08 3.39 6.03
N GLY A 432 6.20 2.66 6.09
CA GLY A 432 6.81 2.19 7.34
C GLY A 432 7.42 3.28 8.22
N TYR A 433 7.29 3.13 9.55
CA TYR A 433 7.82 4.09 10.52
C TYR A 433 9.35 4.19 10.52
N TYR A 434 10.03 3.05 10.38
CA TYR A 434 11.50 2.96 10.45
C TYR A 434 12.19 3.24 9.12
N GLY A 435 11.43 3.57 8.07
CA GLY A 435 11.92 3.85 6.73
C GLY A 435 11.32 2.94 5.66
N ASN A 436 11.98 2.89 4.51
CA ASN A 436 11.47 2.29 3.27
C ASN A 436 12.62 1.76 2.38
N THR A 437 12.29 0.98 1.34
CA THR A 437 13.23 0.73 0.24
C THR A 437 12.74 1.45 -1.01
N SER A 438 13.47 2.46 -1.46
CA SER A 438 13.03 3.29 -2.58
C SER A 438 14.25 3.89 -3.30
N GLY A 439 14.13 5.13 -3.78
CA GLY A 439 15.20 5.82 -4.51
C GLY A 439 15.39 5.20 -5.89
N THR A 440 16.54 4.58 -6.12
CA THR A 440 16.83 3.88 -7.37
C THR A 440 16.10 2.53 -7.43
N LEU A 441 15.35 2.31 -8.51
CA LEU A 441 14.67 1.06 -8.83
C LEU A 441 15.30 0.46 -10.10
N LEU A 442 15.34 -0.87 -10.18
CA LEU A 442 15.66 -1.59 -11.42
C LEU A 442 14.38 -2.24 -11.95
N GLU A 443 13.99 -1.91 -13.17
CA GLU A 443 12.76 -2.43 -13.79
C GLU A 443 13.05 -3.72 -14.58
N LEU A 444 13.01 -4.87 -13.90
CA LEU A 444 13.26 -6.17 -14.49
C LEU A 444 12.09 -6.61 -15.40
N THR A 445 12.34 -6.83 -16.68
CA THR A 445 11.37 -7.45 -17.61
C THR A 445 11.71 -8.92 -17.85
N LEU A 446 10.80 -9.83 -17.49
CA LEU A 446 11.00 -11.26 -17.67
C LEU A 446 11.01 -11.65 -19.16
N PRO A 447 11.97 -12.46 -19.65
CA PRO A 447 12.13 -12.76 -21.07
C PRO A 447 10.94 -13.45 -21.74
N VAL A 448 10.28 -14.40 -21.07
CA VAL A 448 9.24 -15.25 -21.68
C VAL A 448 7.86 -14.61 -21.55
N THR A 449 7.46 -14.29 -20.31
CA THR A 449 6.11 -13.79 -19.97
C THR A 449 5.98 -12.28 -20.06
N LYS A 450 7.09 -11.55 -20.11
CA LYS A 450 7.15 -10.08 -20.14
C LYS A 450 6.50 -9.40 -18.94
N LEU A 451 6.30 -10.11 -17.83
CA LEU A 451 5.96 -9.48 -16.55
C LEU A 451 7.12 -8.56 -16.13
N SER A 452 6.80 -7.44 -15.52
CA SER A 452 7.80 -6.47 -15.04
C SER A 452 7.83 -6.47 -13.52
N ILE A 453 9.02 -6.34 -12.93
CA ILE A 453 9.23 -6.29 -11.49
C ILE A 453 10.09 -5.06 -11.18
N SER A 454 9.57 -4.17 -10.34
CA SER A 454 10.33 -3.05 -9.79
C SER A 454 11.15 -3.55 -8.60
N ILE A 455 12.47 -3.41 -8.64
CA ILE A 455 13.38 -3.88 -7.59
C ILE A 455 14.08 -2.68 -6.95
N PRO A 456 13.70 -2.28 -5.71
CA PRO A 456 14.38 -1.19 -5.01
C PRO A 456 15.74 -1.64 -4.51
N ILE A 457 16.79 -0.90 -4.89
CA ILE A 457 18.18 -1.23 -4.54
C ILE A 457 18.74 -0.36 -3.40
N LEU A 458 17.96 0.58 -2.87
CA LEU A 458 18.33 1.34 -1.67
C LEU A 458 17.39 1.03 -0.52
N LYS A 459 17.94 1.02 0.70
CA LYS A 459 17.19 0.91 1.95
C LYS A 459 17.49 2.13 2.81
N PHE A 460 16.46 2.93 3.08
CA PHE A 460 16.54 4.12 3.91
C PHE A 460 16.11 3.75 5.34
N ASN A 461 17.03 3.80 6.30
CA ASN A 461 16.72 3.61 7.72
C ASN A 461 16.60 4.97 8.39
N LEU A 462 15.40 5.31 8.88
CA LEU A 462 15.15 6.54 9.62
C LEU A 462 15.72 6.44 11.05
N ALA A 463 16.26 7.54 11.55
CA ALA A 463 16.79 7.66 12.91
C ALA A 463 15.67 7.95 13.93
N VAL A 464 14.71 7.02 14.03
CA VAL A 464 13.50 7.12 14.86
C VAL A 464 13.35 5.88 15.75
N HIS A 465 12.66 6.00 16.88
CA HIS A 465 12.59 4.91 17.87
C HIS A 465 11.25 4.69 18.55
N LYS A 466 10.27 5.61 18.42
CA LYS A 466 8.98 5.49 19.13
C LYS A 466 7.95 4.55 18.47
N GLY A 467 8.26 4.00 17.30
CA GLY A 467 7.31 3.20 16.50
C GLY A 467 7.21 1.73 16.90
N ILE A 468 6.41 0.99 16.10
CA ILE A 468 6.25 -0.46 16.21
C ILE A 468 6.89 -1.09 14.97
N PRO A 469 7.83 -2.05 15.09
CA PRO A 469 8.45 -2.67 13.93
C PRO A 469 7.43 -3.32 12.99
N GLY A 470 7.56 -3.03 11.69
CA GLY A 470 6.63 -3.51 10.66
C GLY A 470 5.31 -2.74 10.57
N HIS A 471 5.21 -1.58 11.22
CA HIS A 471 4.04 -0.70 11.18
C HIS A 471 4.44 0.72 10.75
N GLY A 472 3.45 1.48 10.31
CA GLY A 472 3.56 2.89 10.02
C GLY A 472 3.43 3.74 11.30
N VAL A 473 3.14 5.03 11.13
CA VAL A 473 2.68 5.86 12.24
C VAL A 473 1.23 5.49 12.53
N ILE A 474 0.99 4.89 13.70
CA ILE A 474 -0.35 4.58 14.19
C ILE A 474 -0.99 5.90 14.69
N PRO A 475 -2.24 6.21 14.30
CA PRO A 475 -2.92 7.42 14.75
C PRO A 475 -3.30 7.30 16.23
N ASP A 476 -3.36 8.44 16.92
CA ASP A 476 -3.88 8.51 18.29
C ASP A 476 -5.41 8.33 18.30
N PHE A 477 -6.08 8.80 17.25
CA PHE A 477 -7.51 8.61 17.01
C PHE A 477 -7.75 7.93 15.67
N GLU A 478 -8.03 6.63 15.71
CA GLU A 478 -8.37 5.85 14.50
C GLU A 478 -9.74 6.26 13.97
N VAL A 479 -9.81 6.60 12.68
CA VAL A 479 -11.04 6.88 11.95
C VAL A 479 -11.16 5.90 10.79
N LYS A 480 -12.24 5.12 10.80
CA LYS A 480 -12.57 4.18 9.72
C LYS A 480 -13.59 4.82 8.78
N PRO A 481 -13.38 4.79 7.46
CA PRO A 481 -14.36 5.29 6.51
C PRO A 481 -15.70 4.59 6.69
N SER A 482 -16.79 5.34 6.72
CA SER A 482 -18.14 4.80 6.69
C SER A 482 -18.86 5.24 5.43
N PHE A 483 -19.69 4.36 4.86
CA PHE A 483 -20.52 4.75 3.72
C PHE A 483 -21.43 5.93 4.06
N GLU A 484 -21.98 5.97 5.28
CA GLU A 484 -22.86 7.07 5.71
C GLU A 484 -22.14 8.43 5.65
N ALA A 485 -20.99 8.56 6.31
CA ALA A 485 -20.23 9.81 6.29
C ALA A 485 -19.74 10.17 4.88
N PHE A 486 -19.18 9.18 4.16
CA PHE A 486 -18.72 9.36 2.78
C PHE A 486 -19.84 9.85 1.87
N SER A 487 -21.04 9.27 1.98
CA SER A 487 -22.20 9.63 1.15
C SER A 487 -22.74 11.04 1.43
N LYS A 488 -22.45 11.59 2.61
CA LYS A 488 -22.85 12.94 3.04
C LYS A 488 -21.73 13.98 2.85
N GLY A 489 -20.54 13.57 2.38
CA GLY A 489 -19.37 14.45 2.26
C GLY A 489 -18.81 14.91 3.61
N ILE A 490 -19.01 14.12 4.67
CA ILE A 490 -18.51 14.43 6.01
C ILE A 490 -17.03 14.03 6.10
N ASP A 491 -16.17 15.00 6.42
CA ASP A 491 -14.74 14.79 6.67
C ASP A 491 -14.55 14.33 8.13
N GLN A 492 -14.64 13.02 8.35
CA GLN A 492 -14.60 12.42 9.69
C GLN A 492 -13.27 12.68 10.41
N GLU A 493 -12.14 12.64 9.69
CA GLU A 493 -10.83 12.92 10.29
C GLU A 493 -10.68 14.38 10.71
N LEU A 494 -11.16 15.32 9.89
CA LEU A 494 -11.13 16.74 10.23
C LEU A 494 -12.06 17.05 11.41
N GLU A 495 -13.29 16.54 11.40
CA GLU A 495 -14.21 16.69 12.54
C GLU A 495 -13.63 16.12 13.83
N GLN A 496 -13.01 14.93 13.75
CA GLN A 496 -12.33 14.32 14.89
C GLN A 496 -11.18 15.19 15.38
N ALA A 497 -10.32 15.72 14.49
CA ALA A 497 -9.23 16.60 14.89
C ALA A 497 -9.71 17.89 15.58
N LEU A 498 -10.78 18.51 15.05
CA LEU A 498 -11.38 19.72 15.63
C LEU A 498 -12.09 19.46 16.97
N SER A 499 -12.56 18.23 17.21
CA SER A 499 -13.22 17.85 18.47
C SER A 499 -12.26 17.57 19.62
N VAL A 500 -11.02 17.18 19.32
CA VAL A 500 -10.03 16.82 20.33
C VAL A 500 -9.42 18.10 20.88
N THR A 501 -9.62 18.37 22.16
CA THR A 501 -8.85 19.43 22.84
C THR A 501 -7.47 18.87 23.19
N PRO A 502 -6.38 19.59 22.91
CA PRO A 502 -5.05 19.16 23.30
C PRO A 502 -4.98 18.94 24.81
N ALA A 503 -4.31 17.87 25.25
CA ALA A 503 -3.96 17.74 26.65
C ALA A 503 -3.08 18.94 27.03
N VAL A 504 -3.54 19.79 27.94
CA VAL A 504 -2.75 20.89 28.48
C VAL A 504 -1.61 20.24 29.27
N GLU A 505 -0.39 20.23 28.71
CA GLU A 505 0.80 19.97 29.52
C GLU A 505 0.91 21.14 30.51
N ILE A 506 0.57 20.86 31.76
CA ILE A 506 0.89 21.74 32.89
C ILE A 506 2.42 21.77 32.96
N LYS A 507 3.00 22.87 32.48
CA LYS A 507 4.45 23.13 32.48
C LYS A 507 5.08 23.04 33.87
#